data_AF-A0A4Q6JBT0-F1
#
_entry.id   AF-A0A4Q6JBT0-F1
#
_cell.length_a   1.000
_cell.length_b   1.000
_cell.length_c   1.000
_cell.angle_alpha   90.00
_cell.angle_beta   90.00
_cell.angle_gamma   90.00
#
_symmetry.space_group_name_H-M   'P 1'
#
loop_
_entity.id
_entity.type
_entity.pdbx_description
1 polymer ?
#
loop_
_entity_poly.entity_id
_entity_poly.type
_entity_poly.pdbx_seq_one_letter_code
_entity_poly.pdbx_strand_id
1 'polypeptide(L)'
;MNKILNKAVTARFSNEDYLRLQTEAERRGCAIADVIRGSWTHYQQQQQLQQHLLKMEQRQRKVQFEMLCTLLGLNTDERKSAFATLQDNGVKF
;
A
#
# COMPACT_ATOMS: atom_id res chain seq x y z
N MET A 1 -14.29 -11.10 8.22
CA MET A 1 -15.62 -10.55 8.53
C MET A 1 -15.46 -9.07 8.87
N ASN A 2 -15.83 -8.18 7.95
CA ASN A 2 -15.84 -6.74 8.21
C ASN A 2 -16.88 -6.45 9.28
N LYS A 3 -16.45 -6.01 10.47
CA LYS A 3 -17.35 -5.37 11.44
C LYS A 3 -17.89 -4.11 10.77
N ILE A 4 -19.13 -4.16 10.30
CA ILE A 4 -19.87 -2.99 9.85
C ILE A 4 -19.93 -2.05 11.06
N LEU A 5 -19.11 -1.00 11.02
CA LEU A 5 -19.14 0.07 12.02
C LEU A 5 -20.43 0.85 11.82
N ASN A 6 -21.53 0.35 12.40
CA ASN A 6 -22.81 1.06 12.55
C ASN A 6 -22.69 2.17 13.61
N LYS A 7 -21.61 2.94 13.57
CA LYS A 7 -21.45 4.12 14.44
C LYS A 7 -21.66 5.34 13.56
N ALA A 8 -22.66 6.14 13.91
CA ALA A 8 -22.83 7.45 13.30
C ALA A 8 -21.59 8.30 13.61
N VAL A 9 -20.98 8.86 12.57
CA VAL A 9 -19.84 9.76 12.66
C VAL A 9 -20.28 11.12 12.16
N THR A 10 -20.02 12.15 12.95
CA THR A 10 -20.21 13.54 12.54
C THR A 10 -18.83 14.16 12.39
N ALA A 11 -18.56 14.73 11.21
CA ALA A 11 -17.34 15.45 10.92
C ALA A 11 -17.69 16.88 10.52
N ARG A 12 -16.84 17.83 10.92
CA ARG A 12 -16.95 19.23 10.48
C ARG A 12 -15.94 19.43 9.35
N PHE A 13 -16.40 20.08 8.29
CA PHE A 13 -15.58 20.44 7.14
C PHE A 13 -15.51 21.96 7.05
N SER A 14 -14.47 22.47 6.39
CA SER A 14 -14.46 23.86 5.95
C SER A 14 -15.59 24.09 4.94
N ASN A 15 -16.04 25.34 4.77
CA ASN A 15 -17.07 25.65 3.77
C ASN A 15 -16.62 25.27 2.36
N GLU A 16 -15.33 25.44 2.05
CA GLU A 16 -14.75 25.07 0.76
C GLU A 16 -14.79 23.55 0.53
N ASP A 17 -14.36 22.77 1.51
CA ASP A 17 -14.38 21.30 1.40
C ASP A 17 -15.81 20.76 1.32
N TYR A 18 -16.74 21.36 2.07
CA TYR A 18 -18.15 21.02 2.00
C TYR A 18 -18.70 21.26 0.58
N LEU A 19 -18.40 22.42 -0.03
CA LEU A 19 -18.87 22.72 -1.38
C LEU A 19 -18.30 21.74 -2.41
N ARG A 20 -17.01 21.38 -2.28
CA ARG A 20 -16.38 20.37 -3.15
C ARG A 20 -17.07 19.01 -3.02
N LEU A 21 -17.35 18.58 -1.78
CA LEU A 21 -18.07 17.33 -1.51
C LEU A 21 -19.49 17.36 -2.08
N GLN A 22 -20.19 18.50 -1.95
CA GLN A 22 -21.53 18.69 -2.49
C GLN A 22 -21.54 18.56 -4.01
N THR A 23 -20.65 19.26 -4.71
CA THR A 23 -20.54 19.17 -6.18
C THR A 23 -20.29 17.75 -6.65
N GLU A 24 -19.44 16.99 -5.95
CA GLU A 24 -19.15 15.60 -6.31
C GLU A 24 -20.35 14.68 -6.00
N ALA A 25 -21.10 14.95 -4.93
CA ALA A 25 -22.33 14.22 -4.61
C ALA A 25 -23.41 14.44 -5.68
N GLU A 26 -23.61 15.69 -6.10
CA GLU A 26 -24.53 16.08 -7.17
C GLU A 26 -24.13 15.40 -8.50
N ARG A 27 -22.84 15.43 -8.85
CA ARG A 27 -22.32 14.76 -10.04
C ARG A 27 -22.60 13.25 -10.05
N ARG A 28 -22.49 12.59 -8.89
CA ARG A 28 -22.73 11.14 -8.76
C ARG A 28 -24.19 10.78 -8.48
N GLY A 29 -25.06 11.76 -8.27
CA GLY A 29 -26.45 11.54 -7.88
C GLY A 29 -26.60 10.83 -6.52
N CYS A 30 -25.71 11.11 -5.56
CA CYS A 30 -25.69 10.45 -4.25
C CYS A 30 -25.54 11.44 -3.09
N ALA A 31 -25.74 10.98 -1.85
CA ALA A 31 -25.54 11.84 -0.69
C ALA A 31 -24.04 12.07 -0.43
N ILE A 32 -23.71 13.23 0.17
CA ILE A 32 -22.33 13.56 0.58
C ILE A 32 -21.73 12.44 1.47
N ALA A 33 -22.56 11.84 2.34
CA ALA A 33 -22.14 10.72 3.17
C ALA A 33 -21.66 9.51 2.35
N ASP A 34 -22.28 9.22 1.20
CA ASP A 34 -21.89 8.11 0.35
C ASP A 34 -20.60 8.40 -0.42
N VAL A 35 -20.41 9.66 -0.83
CA VAL A 35 -19.13 10.13 -1.38
C VAL A 35 -18.00 9.93 -0.36
N ILE A 36 -18.21 10.35 0.90
CA ILE A 36 -17.21 10.20 1.96
C ILE A 36 -16.90 8.72 2.22
N ARG A 37 -17.93 7.88 2.37
CA ARG A 37 -17.73 6.42 2.59
C ARG A 37 -17.02 5.74 1.43
N GLY A 38 -17.39 6.09 0.20
CA GLY A 38 -16.76 5.56 -1.00
C GLY A 38 -15.29 5.95 -1.07
N SER A 39 -14.99 7.24 -0.88
CA SER A 39 -13.61 7.75 -0.86
C SER A 39 -12.78 7.15 0.26
N TRP A 40 -13.34 6.98 1.45
CA TRP A 40 -12.65 6.33 2.57
C TRP A 40 -12.34 4.87 2.28
N THR A 41 -13.32 4.12 1.74
CA THR A 41 -13.13 2.71 1.36
C THR A 41 -12.06 2.59 0.29
N HIS A 42 -12.08 3.47 -0.71
CA HIS A 42 -11.08 3.50 -1.77
C HIS A 42 -9.67 3.79 -1.22
N TYR A 43 -9.56 4.77 -0.32
CA TYR A 43 -8.30 5.09 0.35
C TYR A 43 -7.75 3.88 1.13
N GLN A 44 -8.62 3.19 1.90
CA GLN A 44 -8.22 1.99 2.64
C GLN A 44 -7.75 0.87 1.70
N GLN A 45 -8.47 0.64 0.59
CA GLN A 45 -8.08 -0.35 -0.42
C GLN A 45 -6.74 0.01 -1.05
N GLN A 46 -6.52 1.29 -1.38
CA GLN A 46 -5.26 1.76 -1.94
C GLN A 46 -4.10 1.59 -0.97
N GLN A 47 -4.30 1.90 0.31
CA GLN A 47 -3.28 1.69 1.35
C GLN A 47 -2.95 0.20 1.51
N GLN A 48 -3.96 -0.67 1.49
CA GLN A 48 -3.77 -2.12 1.54
C GLN A 48 -3.00 -2.62 0.30
N LEU A 49 -3.33 -2.12 -0.89
CA LEU A 49 -2.64 -2.47 -2.13
C LEU A 49 -1.17 -2.04 -2.09
N GLN A 50 -0.87 -0.82 -1.60
CA GLN A 50 0.50 -0.35 -1.43
C GLN A 50 1.31 -1.25 -0.50
N GLN A 51 0.71 -1.68 0.62
CA GLN A 51 1.37 -2.63 1.54
C GLN A 51 1.63 -3.98 0.88
N HIS A 52 0.69 -4.49 0.08
CA HIS A 52 0.87 -5.75 -0.64
C HIS A 52 1.95 -5.65 -1.70
N LEU A 53 2.01 -4.54 -2.45
CA LEU A 53 3.06 -4.29 -3.45
C LEU A 53 4.44 -4.26 -2.80
N LEU A 54 4.58 -3.56 -1.66
CA LEU A 54 5.85 -3.49 -0.93
C LEU A 54 6.30 -4.88 -0.45
N LYS A 55 5.38 -5.69 0.10
CA LYS A 55 5.68 -7.08 0.50
C LYS A 55 6.05 -7.96 -0.69
N MET A 56 5.37 -7.78 -1.83
CA MET A 56 5.64 -8.52 -3.05
C MET A 56 7.04 -8.21 -3.57
N GLU A 57 7.42 -6.92 -3.59
CA GLU A 57 8.74 -6.46 -4.01
C GLU A 57 9.85 -7.05 -3.12
N GLN A 58 9.70 -6.97 -1.79
CA GLN A 58 10.65 -7.55 -0.84
C GLN A 58 10.84 -9.05 -1.06
N ARG A 59 9.74 -9.79 -1.23
CA ARG A 59 9.77 -11.23 -1.53
C ARG A 59 10.47 -11.50 -2.86
N GLN A 60 10.19 -10.71 -3.88
CA GLN A 60 10.79 -10.86 -5.21
C GLN A 60 12.30 -10.64 -5.16
N ARG A 61 12.78 -9.59 -4.48
CA ARG A 61 14.21 -9.33 -4.28
C ARG A 61 14.90 -10.51 -3.62
N LYS A 62 14.30 -11.07 -2.57
CA LYS A 62 14.83 -12.25 -1.86
C LYS A 62 14.94 -13.47 -2.80
N VAL A 63 13.86 -13.79 -3.52
CA VAL A 63 13.85 -14.93 -4.44
C VAL A 63 14.85 -14.76 -5.59
N GLN A 64 14.98 -13.55 -6.13
CA GLN A 64 15.96 -13.24 -7.17
C GLN A 64 17.40 -13.44 -6.66
N PHE A 65 17.71 -12.95 -5.47
CA PHE A 65 19.02 -13.15 -4.85
C PHE A 65 19.33 -14.64 -4.63
N GLU A 66 18.38 -15.40 -4.06
CA GLU A 66 18.53 -16.83 -3.84
C GLU A 66 18.71 -17.62 -5.13
N MET A 67 17.94 -17.27 -6.17
CA MET A 67 18.05 -17.88 -7.50
C MET A 67 19.42 -17.63 -8.12
N LEU A 68 19.93 -16.39 -8.09
CA LEU A 68 21.26 -16.05 -8.62
C LEU A 68 22.37 -16.76 -7.86
N CYS A 69 22.32 -16.78 -6.52
CA CYS A 69 23.29 -17.51 -5.70
C CYS A 69 23.31 -19.00 -6.03
N THR A 70 22.13 -19.58 -6.29
CA THR A 70 22.00 -21.00 -6.63
C THR A 70 22.52 -21.29 -8.03
N LEU A 71 22.17 -20.45 -9.02
CA LEU A 71 22.65 -20.58 -10.41
C LEU A 71 24.18 -20.46 -10.51
N LEU A 72 24.78 -19.59 -9.70
CA LEU A 72 26.23 -19.40 -9.63
C LEU A 72 26.93 -20.46 -8.77
N GLY A 73 26.19 -21.37 -8.12
CA GLY A 73 26.76 -22.42 -7.28
C GLY A 73 27.39 -21.91 -5.99
N LEU A 74 27.01 -20.72 -5.52
CA LEU A 74 27.65 -20.09 -4.37
C LEU A 74 27.42 -20.89 -3.08
N ASN A 75 28.51 -21.12 -2.36
CA ASN A 75 28.48 -21.70 -1.01
C ASN A 75 27.97 -20.67 0.02
N THR A 76 27.79 -21.10 1.27
CA THR A 76 27.20 -20.24 2.32
C THR A 76 27.99 -18.98 2.63
N ASP A 77 29.32 -19.02 2.52
CA ASP A 77 30.17 -17.88 2.86
C ASP A 77 30.26 -16.88 1.71
N GLU A 78 30.29 -17.38 0.47
CA GLU A 78 30.17 -16.55 -0.74
C GLU A 78 28.81 -15.82 -0.80
N ARG A 79 27.72 -16.48 -0.38
CA ARG A 79 26.41 -15.84 -0.27
C ARG A 79 26.39 -14.69 0.74
N LYS A 80 27.03 -14.87 1.89
CA LYS A 80 27.14 -13.80 2.91
C LYS A 80 27.96 -12.63 2.38
N SER A 81 29.06 -12.91 1.69
CA SER A 81 29.90 -11.88 1.06
C SER A 81 29.12 -11.11 -0.02
N ALA A 82 28.43 -11.81 -0.92
CA ALA A 82 27.58 -11.19 -1.95
C ALA A 82 26.46 -10.33 -1.33
N PHE A 83 25.84 -10.78 -0.24
CA PHE A 83 24.84 -10.00 0.48
C PHE A 83 25.42 -8.72 1.10
N ALA A 84 26.59 -8.81 1.74
CA ALA A 84 27.28 -7.64 2.29
C ALA A 84 27.63 -6.62 1.20
N THR A 85 28.16 -7.08 0.06
CA THR A 85 28.44 -6.22 -1.09
C THR A 85 27.18 -5.53 -1.62
N LEU A 86 26.03 -6.21 -1.64
CA LEU A 86 24.77 -5.57 -2.04
C LEU A 86 24.35 -4.46 -1.07
N GLN A 87 24.53 -4.66 0.24
CA GLN A 87 24.24 -3.62 1.24
C GLN A 87 25.17 -2.42 1.10
N ASP A 88 26.47 -2.64 0.88
CA ASP A 88 27.47 -1.58 0.67
C ASP A 88 27.14 -0.73 -0.57
N ASN A 89 26.58 -1.35 -1.60
CA ASN A 89 26.10 -0.68 -2.81
C ASN A 89 24.70 -0.03 -2.64
N GLY A 90 24.16 -0.01 -1.42
CA GLY A 90 22.90 0.66 -1.10
C GLY A 90 21.64 -0.13 -1.42
N VAL A 91 21.74 -1.43 -1.74
CA VAL A 91 20.58 -2.29 -1.95
C VAL A 91 19.94 -2.62 -0.62
N LYS A 92 18.75 -2.05 -0.38
CA LYS A 92 17.93 -2.33 0.80
C LYS A 92 17.03 -3.53 0.54
N PHE A 93 17.04 -4.50 1.44
CA PHE A 93 16.15 -5.66 1.45
C PHE A 93 15.00 -5.43 2.44
#